data_AF-A0A1G7CD72-F1
#
_entry.id   AF-A0A1G7CD72-F1
#
_cell.length_a   1.000
_cell.length_b   1.000
_cell.length_c   1.000
_cell.angle_alpha   90.00
_cell.angle_beta   90.00
_cell.angle_gamma   90.00
#
_symmetry.space_group_name_H-M   'P 1'
#
loop_
_entity.id
_entity.type
_entity.pdbx_description
1 polymer ?
#
loop_
_entity_poly.entity_id
_entity_poly.type
_entity_poly.pdbx_seq_one_letter_code
_entity_poly.pdbx_strand_id
1 'polypeptide(L)'
;MNTADLTRLTATALIASLLAACGGSDGNGDSTAPTVPGAPAPAPSPAPAPAPGPDPTTPAPAPAPAPANVTGQYRQESAPASMDAALAAMNAQGAQGYAYLATFAVNPGTNSQALGSFYLQNTAHTGSRLQYVAIAQPATADALLALLNQQGASGFAYKSPMSFGTVSESRGIFVKDTTKSTTYTYEKLPISSTLSRDGFVAQLNAQGARGFRLVGPMTAGNEFFNVYMKDSSANTYAYIGLDGLQSSVAAYGDALRQRLNEQGGQGRLWVGDFVVQGNATASIFEKSASQSGAIRYTVEPAGARNTLDQLQAELNARAAQGLFYFSDVASVDTSTNAISSFTVSVGGAESLRNPLAGITYP
;
A
#
# COMPACT_ATOMS: atom_id res chain seq x y z
N MET A 1 -16.74 20.24 33.54
CA MET A 1 -17.57 19.71 32.44
C MET A 1 -16.61 19.24 31.36
N ASN A 2 -16.58 17.93 31.13
CA ASN A 2 -15.52 17.18 30.45
C ASN A 2 -15.57 17.33 28.92
N THR A 3 -14.41 17.56 28.30
CA THR A 3 -14.17 17.56 26.85
C THR A 3 -13.09 16.52 26.53
N ALA A 4 -13.49 15.25 26.35
CA ALA A 4 -12.60 14.19 25.87
C ALA A 4 -13.40 12.98 25.31
N ASP A 5 -14.40 13.23 24.46
CA ASP A 5 -15.16 12.17 23.79
C ASP A 5 -15.27 12.44 22.28
N LEU A 6 -14.94 11.40 21.50
CA LEU A 6 -14.99 11.27 20.03
C LEU A 6 -14.01 12.17 19.24
N THR A 7 -13.03 11.68 18.49
CA THR A 7 -13.21 10.82 17.31
C THR A 7 -11.83 10.29 16.85
N ARG A 8 -11.62 8.97 16.83
CA ARG A 8 -10.46 8.33 16.17
C ARG A 8 -10.96 7.39 15.09
N LEU A 9 -11.20 7.94 13.90
CA LEU A 9 -11.39 7.16 12.67
C LEU A 9 -10.03 7.13 11.95
N THR A 10 -9.50 5.91 11.80
CA THR A 10 -8.15 5.55 11.30
C THR A 10 -7.00 6.18 12.08
N ALA A 11 -6.48 5.44 13.05
CA ALA A 11 -5.29 5.81 13.82
C ALA A 11 -4.05 5.86 12.93
N THR A 12 -3.48 7.05 12.74
CA THR A 12 -2.04 7.22 12.52
C THR A 12 -1.33 6.69 13.75
N ALA A 13 -0.85 5.45 13.70
CA ALA A 13 -0.14 4.82 14.80
C ALA A 13 1.29 5.39 14.89
N LEU A 14 1.45 6.43 15.71
CA LEU A 14 2.72 6.79 16.35
C LEU A 14 3.07 5.67 17.34
N ILE A 15 4.11 4.88 17.06
CA ILE A 15 4.66 3.91 18.02
C ILE A 15 6.02 4.42 18.48
N ALA A 16 6.05 4.85 19.75
CA ALA A 16 7.24 5.19 20.49
C ALA A 16 7.91 3.92 21.05
N SER A 17 9.23 3.91 20.94
CA SER A 17 10.22 2.91 21.32
C SER A 17 10.33 2.63 22.82
N LEU A 18 10.53 1.35 23.20
CA LEU A 18 11.12 0.96 24.48
C LEU A 18 12.16 -0.16 24.30
N LEU A 19 13.30 0.04 24.98
CA LEU A 19 14.51 -0.78 25.04
C LEU A 19 14.27 -2.15 25.68
N ALA A 20 14.91 -3.19 25.14
CA ALA A 20 15.41 -4.30 25.95
C ALA A 20 16.63 -4.94 25.28
N ALA A 21 17.65 -5.15 26.11
CA ALA A 21 18.96 -5.67 25.79
C ALA A 21 18.97 -7.19 25.55
N CYS A 22 20.03 -7.66 24.87
CA CYS A 22 20.82 -8.89 25.03
C CYS A 22 21.31 -9.28 23.63
N GLY A 23 22.61 -9.36 23.34
CA GLY A 23 23.52 -10.38 23.84
C GLY A 23 24.00 -11.18 22.62
N GLY A 24 25.29 -11.06 22.30
CA GLY A 24 25.89 -11.64 21.09
C GLY A 24 26.07 -13.15 21.15
N SER A 25 26.50 -13.73 20.03
CA SER A 25 27.39 -14.90 19.97
C SER A 25 27.73 -15.23 18.52
N ASP A 26 29.00 -15.54 18.32
CA ASP A 26 29.70 -15.88 17.09
C ASP A 26 29.34 -17.26 16.51
N GLY A 27 29.68 -17.49 15.24
CA GLY A 27 29.58 -18.81 14.61
C GLY A 27 30.07 -18.85 13.16
N ASN A 28 31.38 -18.73 12.97
CA ASN A 28 32.08 -18.90 11.69
C ASN A 28 32.31 -20.40 11.43
N GLY A 29 31.95 -20.91 10.25
CA GLY A 29 32.08 -22.33 9.92
C GLY A 29 32.10 -22.59 8.42
N ASP A 30 33.30 -22.48 7.86
CA ASP A 30 33.70 -22.87 6.51
C ASP A 30 33.59 -24.40 6.31
N SER A 31 33.12 -24.86 5.14
CA SER A 31 33.33 -26.24 4.67
C SER A 31 33.06 -26.35 3.17
N THR A 32 34.18 -26.37 2.45
CA THR A 32 34.40 -26.69 1.04
C THR A 32 33.78 -28.02 0.59
N ALA A 33 33.06 -28.02 -0.54
CA ALA A 33 32.60 -29.23 -1.23
C ALA A 33 33.53 -29.61 -2.42
N PRO A 34 33.70 -30.90 -2.74
CA PRO A 34 34.70 -31.38 -3.70
C PRO A 34 34.23 -31.31 -5.16
N THR A 35 35.17 -31.09 -6.06
CA THR A 35 35.03 -31.04 -7.52
C THR A 35 34.88 -32.43 -8.14
N VAL A 36 33.89 -32.60 -9.01
CA VAL A 36 33.67 -33.80 -9.83
C VAL A 36 34.31 -33.61 -11.23
N PRO A 37 35.06 -34.59 -11.78
CA PRO A 37 35.68 -34.48 -13.10
C PRO A 37 34.67 -34.43 -14.26
N GLY A 38 34.96 -33.59 -15.26
CA GLY A 38 34.10 -33.27 -16.39
C GLY A 38 33.91 -34.40 -17.42
N ALA A 39 32.70 -34.46 -17.97
CA ALA A 39 32.33 -35.32 -19.08
C ALA A 39 32.77 -34.70 -20.44
N PRO A 40 33.02 -35.52 -21.48
CA PRO A 40 33.54 -35.05 -22.77
C PRO A 40 32.52 -34.20 -23.55
N ALA A 41 33.02 -33.17 -24.23
CA ALA A 41 32.23 -32.24 -25.04
C ALA A 41 31.63 -32.93 -26.30
N PRO A 42 30.34 -32.69 -26.62
CA PRO A 42 29.75 -33.15 -27.88
C PRO A 42 30.31 -32.42 -29.11
N ALA A 43 30.38 -33.13 -30.22
CA ALA A 43 30.84 -32.62 -31.52
C ALA A 43 29.96 -31.45 -32.03
N PRO A 44 30.54 -30.47 -32.76
CA PRO A 44 29.81 -29.30 -33.23
C PRO A 44 28.77 -29.65 -34.30
N SER A 45 27.57 -29.11 -34.13
CA SER A 45 26.47 -29.17 -35.09
C SER A 45 26.79 -28.33 -36.34
N PRO A 46 26.37 -28.74 -37.56
CA PRO A 46 26.56 -27.96 -38.77
C PRO A 46 25.92 -26.55 -38.68
N ALA A 47 26.60 -25.56 -39.24
CA ALA A 47 26.12 -24.18 -39.30
C ALA A 47 24.80 -24.07 -40.08
N PRO A 48 23.76 -23.40 -39.54
CA PRO A 48 22.51 -23.15 -40.26
C PRO A 48 22.76 -22.33 -41.54
N ALA A 49 22.02 -22.66 -42.60
CA ALA A 49 22.02 -21.89 -43.84
C ALA A 49 21.58 -20.42 -43.59
N PRO A 50 22.13 -19.43 -44.31
CA PRO A 50 21.76 -18.03 -44.14
C PRO A 50 20.25 -17.82 -44.36
N ALA A 51 19.60 -17.18 -43.40
CA ALA A 51 18.20 -16.77 -43.53
C ALA A 51 18.05 -15.74 -44.66
N PRO A 52 16.98 -15.80 -45.48
CA PRO A 52 16.68 -14.78 -46.47
C PRO A 52 16.65 -13.39 -45.82
N GLY A 53 17.33 -12.42 -46.45
CA GLY A 53 17.41 -11.05 -45.95
C GLY A 53 16.02 -10.40 -45.88
N PRO A 54 15.81 -9.46 -44.93
CA PRO A 54 14.53 -8.79 -44.77
C PRO A 54 14.17 -7.98 -46.03
N ASP A 55 12.95 -8.16 -46.51
CA ASP A 55 12.36 -7.43 -47.62
C ASP A 55 12.24 -5.93 -47.23
N PRO A 56 12.92 -4.99 -47.93
CA PRO A 56 13.03 -3.59 -47.51
C PRO A 56 11.73 -2.78 -47.68
N THR A 57 10.60 -3.41 -48.01
CA THR A 57 9.34 -2.71 -48.31
C THR A 57 8.28 -2.81 -47.23
N THR A 58 8.59 -3.31 -46.02
CA THR A 58 7.61 -3.34 -44.92
C THR A 58 7.81 -2.12 -44.01
N PRO A 59 6.92 -1.12 -44.00
CA PRO A 59 6.99 -0.02 -43.05
C PRO A 59 6.96 -0.57 -41.62
N ALA A 60 7.84 -0.08 -40.76
CA ALA A 60 7.83 -0.42 -39.35
C ALA A 60 6.43 -0.15 -38.76
N PRO A 61 5.85 -1.07 -37.97
CA PRO A 61 4.57 -0.84 -37.31
C PRO A 61 4.63 0.48 -36.55
N ALA A 62 3.62 1.33 -36.72
CA ALA A 62 3.51 2.57 -35.97
C ALA A 62 3.63 2.26 -34.46
N PRO A 63 4.37 3.06 -33.67
CA PRO A 63 4.47 2.87 -32.23
C PRO A 63 3.08 2.73 -31.63
N ALA A 64 2.88 1.71 -30.79
CA ALA A 64 1.63 1.55 -30.06
C ALA A 64 1.32 2.87 -29.31
N PRO A 65 0.07 3.36 -29.33
CA PRO A 65 -0.32 4.54 -28.57
C PRO A 65 0.15 4.43 -27.12
N ALA A 66 0.72 5.49 -26.56
CA ALA A 66 1.06 5.53 -25.15
C ALA A 66 -0.20 5.16 -24.33
N PRO A 67 -0.10 4.32 -23.29
CA PRO A 67 -1.25 3.94 -22.48
C PRO A 67 -2.00 5.19 -22.02
N ALA A 68 -3.32 5.23 -22.25
CA ALA A 68 -4.15 6.33 -21.78
C ALA A 68 -3.99 6.46 -20.26
N ASN A 69 -3.65 7.65 -19.77
CA ASN A 69 -3.54 7.89 -18.34
C ASN A 69 -4.88 7.61 -17.66
N VAL A 70 -4.87 6.74 -16.65
CA VAL A 70 -6.05 6.51 -15.80
C VAL A 70 -6.34 7.79 -15.04
N THR A 71 -7.45 8.45 -15.37
CA THR A 71 -8.00 9.61 -14.65
C THR A 71 -9.17 9.19 -13.78
N GLY A 72 -9.60 10.07 -12.87
CA GLY A 72 -10.77 9.81 -12.04
C GLY A 72 -11.33 11.03 -11.34
N GLN A 73 -12.27 10.78 -10.44
CA GLN A 73 -12.99 11.76 -9.65
C GLN A 73 -13.31 11.22 -8.26
N TYR A 74 -13.26 12.10 -7.28
CA TYR A 74 -13.63 11.89 -5.90
C TYR A 74 -15.01 12.46 -5.61
N ARG A 75 -15.80 11.66 -4.90
CA ARG A 75 -17.06 12.07 -4.27
C ARG A 75 -16.84 12.14 -2.76
N GLN A 76 -17.24 13.26 -2.17
CA GLN A 76 -17.27 13.44 -0.73
C GLN A 76 -18.70 13.25 -0.23
N GLU A 77 -18.85 12.51 0.86
CA GLU A 77 -20.08 12.34 1.61
C GLU A 77 -19.82 12.73 3.06
N SER A 78 -20.87 13.08 3.81
CA SER A 78 -20.75 13.31 5.25
C SER A 78 -20.17 12.08 5.94
N ALA A 79 -19.37 12.29 6.98
CA ALA A 79 -18.89 11.17 7.79
C ALA A 79 -20.08 10.44 8.45
N PRO A 80 -20.14 9.10 8.35
CA PRO A 80 -21.17 8.32 9.01
C PRO A 80 -21.06 8.43 10.54
N ALA A 81 -22.18 8.31 11.24
CA ALA A 81 -22.22 8.37 12.71
C ALA A 81 -22.05 7.00 13.40
N SER A 82 -22.10 5.90 12.65
CA SER A 82 -21.98 4.54 13.15
C SER A 82 -21.40 3.59 12.10
N MET A 83 -21.00 2.41 12.53
CA MET A 83 -20.50 1.35 11.64
C MET A 83 -21.54 0.92 10.60
N ASP A 84 -22.80 0.77 11.00
CA ASP A 84 -23.88 0.39 10.09
C ASP A 84 -24.16 1.48 9.05
N ALA A 85 -24.13 2.76 9.47
CA ALA A 85 -24.26 3.89 8.55
C ALA A 85 -23.08 3.96 7.57
N ALA A 86 -21.86 3.66 8.05
CA ALA A 86 -20.67 3.60 7.21
C ALA A 86 -20.79 2.49 6.17
N LEU A 87 -21.22 1.29 6.59
CA LEU A 87 -21.40 0.15 5.71
C LEU A 87 -22.49 0.39 4.66
N ALA A 88 -23.60 1.02 5.07
CA ALA A 88 -24.68 1.40 4.16
C ALA A 88 -24.18 2.41 3.11
N ALA A 89 -23.47 3.45 3.54
CA ALA A 89 -22.90 4.47 2.65
C ALA A 89 -21.89 3.84 1.67
N MET A 90 -20.96 3.01 2.17
CA MET A 90 -19.98 2.32 1.32
C MET A 90 -20.65 1.44 0.27
N ASN A 91 -21.68 0.69 0.61
CA ASN A 91 -22.42 -0.14 -0.35
C ASN A 91 -23.25 0.70 -1.34
N ALA A 92 -23.87 1.79 -0.90
CA ALA A 92 -24.62 2.68 -1.80
C ALA A 92 -23.73 3.36 -2.84
N GLN A 93 -22.52 3.78 -2.44
CA GLN A 93 -21.52 4.34 -3.36
C GLN A 93 -20.87 3.24 -4.23
N GLY A 94 -20.57 2.08 -3.63
CA GLY A 94 -20.01 0.92 -4.32
C GLY A 94 -20.90 0.38 -5.43
N ALA A 95 -22.23 0.39 -5.24
CA ALA A 95 -23.22 0.03 -6.26
C ALA A 95 -23.21 0.98 -7.48
N GLN A 96 -22.63 2.18 -7.34
CA GLN A 96 -22.43 3.15 -8.41
C GLN A 96 -21.00 3.11 -8.98
N GLY A 97 -20.13 2.22 -8.48
CA GLY A 97 -18.72 2.09 -8.89
C GLY A 97 -17.75 3.03 -8.16
N TYR A 98 -18.22 3.72 -7.12
CA TYR A 98 -17.37 4.57 -6.27
C TYR A 98 -16.76 3.74 -5.14
N ALA A 99 -15.43 3.57 -5.18
CA ALA A 99 -14.65 2.86 -4.17
C ALA A 99 -14.35 3.73 -2.98
N TYR A 100 -14.67 3.26 -1.77
CA TYR A 100 -14.28 3.94 -0.54
C TYR A 100 -12.74 4.07 -0.46
N LEU A 101 -12.25 5.30 -0.42
CA LEU A 101 -10.84 5.59 -0.19
C LEU A 101 -10.56 5.58 1.32
N ALA A 102 -11.06 6.60 2.02
CA ALA A 102 -10.85 6.86 3.43
C ALA A 102 -11.83 7.94 3.92
N THR A 103 -11.87 8.15 5.23
CA THR A 103 -12.51 9.32 5.85
C THR A 103 -11.42 10.31 6.23
N PHE A 104 -11.55 11.55 5.76
CA PHE A 104 -10.61 12.62 6.05
C PHE A 104 -11.17 13.58 7.08
N ALA A 105 -10.26 14.16 7.86
CA ALA A 105 -10.51 15.28 8.76
C ALA A 105 -9.92 16.55 8.16
N VAL A 106 -10.68 17.64 8.23
CA VAL A 106 -10.20 19.00 7.97
C VAL A 106 -10.46 19.85 9.20
N ASN A 107 -9.61 20.84 9.45
CA ASN A 107 -9.70 21.69 10.64
C ASN A 107 -10.05 23.13 10.21
N PRO A 108 -11.35 23.47 10.07
CA PRO A 108 -11.78 24.84 9.74
C PRO A 108 -11.39 25.90 10.79
N GLY A 109 -10.89 25.51 11.97
CA GLY A 109 -10.48 26.41 13.05
C GLY A 109 -9.96 25.66 14.28
N THR A 110 -9.64 26.41 15.35
CA THR A 110 -8.96 25.90 16.56
C THR A 110 -9.73 24.84 17.36
N ASN A 111 -11.05 24.71 17.19
CA ASN A 111 -11.89 23.77 17.95
C ASN A 111 -12.98 23.12 17.08
N SER A 112 -12.77 23.02 15.77
CA SER A 112 -13.75 22.43 14.87
C SER A 112 -13.04 21.53 13.87
N GLN A 113 -13.45 20.27 13.85
CA GLN A 113 -13.03 19.29 12.87
C GLN A 113 -14.25 18.91 12.04
N ALA A 114 -14.15 19.05 10.72
CA ALA A 114 -15.14 18.49 9.81
C ALA A 114 -14.60 17.17 9.26
N LEU A 115 -15.47 16.15 9.26
CA LEU A 115 -15.15 14.81 8.79
C LEU A 115 -15.96 14.50 7.53
N GLY A 116 -15.30 13.93 6.53
CA GLY A 116 -15.93 13.53 5.28
C GLY A 116 -15.40 12.19 4.80
N SER A 117 -16.29 11.33 4.29
CA SER A 117 -15.92 10.08 3.64
C SER A 117 -15.71 10.31 2.16
N PHE A 118 -14.58 9.86 1.63
CA PHE A 118 -14.21 10.09 0.24
C PHE A 118 -14.22 8.78 -0.53
N TYR A 119 -14.80 8.83 -1.72
CA TYR A 119 -14.92 7.71 -2.62
C TYR A 119 -14.33 8.07 -3.98
N LEU A 120 -13.57 7.16 -4.57
CA LEU A 120 -12.93 7.31 -5.87
C LEU A 120 -13.74 6.58 -6.94
N GLN A 121 -13.92 7.22 -8.10
CA GLN A 121 -14.21 6.57 -9.36
C GLN A 121 -13.07 6.85 -10.34
N ASN A 122 -12.62 5.85 -11.10
CA ASN A 122 -11.61 6.07 -12.14
C ASN A 122 -11.96 5.38 -13.46
N THR A 123 -11.27 5.80 -14.51
CA THR A 123 -11.48 5.35 -15.89
C THR A 123 -11.06 3.90 -16.15
N ALA A 124 -10.19 3.33 -15.31
CA ALA A 124 -9.81 1.92 -15.39
C ALA A 124 -10.86 0.97 -14.76
N HIS A 125 -11.78 1.49 -13.94
CA HIS A 125 -12.73 0.71 -13.15
C HIS A 125 -14.19 1.16 -13.36
N THR A 126 -14.52 1.69 -14.54
CA THR A 126 -15.88 2.20 -14.84
C THR A 126 -16.97 1.13 -14.75
N GLY A 127 -16.62 -0.13 -15.03
CA GLY A 127 -17.51 -1.29 -14.91
C GLY A 127 -17.67 -1.82 -13.48
N SER A 128 -16.75 -1.52 -12.57
CA SER A 128 -16.70 -2.13 -11.23
C SER A 128 -17.95 -1.85 -10.41
N ARG A 129 -18.36 -2.82 -9.61
CA ARG A 129 -19.45 -2.69 -8.64
C ARG A 129 -19.00 -3.29 -7.33
N LEU A 130 -19.00 -2.48 -6.28
CA LEU A 130 -18.33 -2.83 -5.04
C LEU A 130 -19.35 -3.16 -3.96
N GLN A 131 -19.09 -4.27 -3.29
CA GLN A 131 -19.79 -4.70 -2.10
C GLN A 131 -18.83 -4.69 -0.93
N TYR A 132 -19.27 -4.11 0.19
CA TYR A 132 -18.52 -4.04 1.43
C TYR A 132 -19.20 -4.87 2.52
N VAL A 133 -18.40 -5.47 3.39
CA VAL A 133 -18.84 -6.09 4.65
C VAL A 133 -17.95 -5.62 5.80
N ALA A 134 -18.54 -5.48 6.99
CA ALA A 134 -17.85 -5.09 8.21
C ALA A 134 -18.00 -6.18 9.27
N ILE A 135 -16.90 -6.82 9.65
CA ILE A 135 -16.91 -8.00 10.54
C ILE A 135 -16.08 -7.71 11.79
N ALA A 136 -16.62 -8.10 12.95
CA ALA A 136 -15.91 -7.98 14.22
C ALA A 136 -14.55 -8.70 14.16
N GLN A 137 -13.50 -8.06 14.65
CA GLN A 137 -12.17 -8.65 14.65
C GLN A 137 -12.05 -9.74 15.73
N PRO A 138 -11.59 -10.95 15.38
CA PRO A 138 -11.34 -11.99 16.38
C PRO A 138 -10.21 -11.61 17.35
N ALA A 139 -10.27 -12.13 18.57
CA ALA A 139 -9.31 -11.80 19.62
C ALA A 139 -7.93 -12.50 19.46
N THR A 140 -7.80 -13.49 18.59
CA THR A 140 -6.55 -14.24 18.36
C THR A 140 -6.11 -14.13 16.90
N ALA A 141 -4.80 -14.20 16.69
CA ALA A 141 -4.21 -14.08 15.35
C ALA A 141 -4.67 -15.20 14.41
N ASP A 142 -4.79 -16.44 14.91
CA ASP A 142 -5.23 -17.58 14.10
C ASP A 142 -6.71 -17.47 13.72
N ALA A 143 -7.56 -16.99 14.63
CA ALA A 143 -8.97 -16.75 14.32
C ALA A 143 -9.13 -15.59 13.33
N LEU A 144 -8.32 -14.53 13.46
CA LEU A 144 -8.27 -13.44 12.47
C LEU A 144 -7.80 -13.96 11.11
N LEU A 145 -6.75 -14.78 11.05
CA LEU A 145 -6.28 -15.38 9.80
C LEU A 145 -7.35 -16.28 9.15
N ALA A 146 -8.07 -17.07 9.95
CA ALA A 146 -9.18 -17.89 9.47
C ALA A 146 -10.32 -17.04 8.91
N LEU A 147 -10.68 -15.94 9.58
CA LEU A 147 -11.66 -14.97 9.09
C LEU A 147 -11.21 -14.36 7.75
N LEU A 148 -9.96 -13.89 7.66
CA LEU A 148 -9.41 -13.30 6.44
C LEU A 148 -9.51 -14.30 5.26
N ASN A 149 -9.12 -15.56 5.47
CA ASN A 149 -9.20 -16.59 4.45
C ASN A 149 -10.64 -16.98 4.07
N GLN A 150 -11.57 -17.02 5.04
CA GLN A 150 -12.99 -17.27 4.76
C GLN A 150 -13.59 -16.18 3.86
N GLN A 151 -13.30 -14.92 4.17
CA GLN A 151 -13.76 -13.79 3.35
C GLN A 151 -13.06 -13.78 1.98
N GLY A 152 -11.74 -14.02 1.97
CA GLY A 152 -10.94 -14.11 0.75
C GLY A 152 -11.43 -15.16 -0.24
N ALA A 153 -11.76 -16.37 0.24
CA ALA A 153 -12.36 -17.43 -0.57
C ALA A 153 -13.72 -17.03 -1.16
N SER A 154 -14.45 -16.12 -0.49
CA SER A 154 -15.72 -15.57 -0.97
C SER A 154 -15.56 -14.37 -1.93
N GLY A 155 -14.31 -14.00 -2.24
CA GLY A 155 -13.95 -12.90 -3.14
C GLY A 155 -13.82 -11.53 -2.46
N PHE A 156 -13.74 -11.50 -1.12
CA PHE A 156 -13.57 -10.27 -0.35
C PHE A 156 -12.10 -10.02 0.01
N ALA A 157 -11.54 -8.93 -0.50
CA ALA A 157 -10.24 -8.42 -0.08
C ALA A 157 -10.36 -7.68 1.25
N TYR A 158 -9.40 -7.86 2.15
CA TYR A 158 -9.30 -7.06 3.35
C TYR A 158 -8.82 -5.65 2.98
N LYS A 159 -9.58 -4.64 3.41
CA LYS A 159 -9.28 -3.24 3.13
C LYS A 159 -8.54 -2.59 4.30
N SER A 160 -9.20 -2.48 5.44
CA SER A 160 -8.68 -1.77 6.61
C SER A 160 -9.49 -2.10 7.86
N PRO A 161 -8.96 -1.87 9.07
CA PRO A 161 -9.82 -1.75 10.23
C PRO A 161 -10.62 -0.44 10.16
N MET A 162 -11.79 -0.42 10.79
CA MET A 162 -12.60 0.76 11.01
C MET A 162 -13.17 0.69 12.43
N SER A 163 -13.19 1.82 13.12
CA SER A 163 -13.69 1.91 14.50
C SER A 163 -14.56 3.15 14.66
N PHE A 164 -15.66 3.02 15.41
CA PHE A 164 -16.50 4.15 15.86
C PHE A 164 -16.44 4.24 17.38
N GLY A 165 -16.44 5.46 17.92
CA GLY A 165 -16.40 5.68 19.36
C GLY A 165 -15.12 5.15 20.01
N THR A 166 -15.24 4.23 20.97
CA THR A 166 -14.10 3.59 21.64
C THR A 166 -13.52 2.46 20.79
N VAL A 167 -12.25 2.10 21.01
CA VAL A 167 -11.56 1.01 20.27
C VAL A 167 -12.25 -0.36 20.36
N SER A 168 -13.24 -0.49 21.25
CA SER A 168 -14.04 -1.70 21.46
C SER A 168 -14.98 -2.05 20.29
N GLU A 169 -15.34 -1.08 19.43
CA GLU A 169 -16.17 -1.33 18.23
C GLU A 169 -15.33 -1.32 16.94
N SER A 170 -14.16 -1.99 16.98
CA SER A 170 -13.32 -2.16 15.78
C SER A 170 -13.78 -3.33 14.93
N ARG A 171 -13.98 -3.09 13.63
CA ARG A 171 -14.32 -4.12 12.63
C ARG A 171 -13.33 -4.10 11.48
N GLY A 172 -13.03 -5.28 10.94
CA GLY A 172 -12.39 -5.41 9.65
C GLY A 172 -13.36 -5.07 8.54
N ILE A 173 -12.98 -4.13 7.68
CA ILE A 173 -13.70 -3.82 6.45
C ILE A 173 -13.13 -4.66 5.33
N PHE A 174 -14.02 -5.34 4.60
CA PHE A 174 -13.68 -6.09 3.42
C PHE A 174 -14.45 -5.55 2.21
N VAL A 175 -13.85 -5.67 1.03
CA VAL A 175 -14.41 -5.19 -0.23
C VAL A 175 -14.32 -6.26 -1.32
N LYS A 176 -15.38 -6.39 -2.10
CA LYS A 176 -15.46 -7.28 -3.27
C LYS A 176 -15.91 -6.47 -4.47
N ASP A 177 -15.24 -6.65 -5.61
CA ASP A 177 -15.80 -6.23 -6.90
C ASP A 177 -16.68 -7.36 -7.42
N THR A 178 -17.99 -7.15 -7.41
CA THR A 178 -18.99 -8.14 -7.82
C THR A 178 -18.99 -8.41 -9.32
N THR A 179 -18.26 -7.60 -10.09
CA THR A 179 -18.04 -7.82 -11.53
C THR A 179 -16.84 -8.69 -11.83
N LYS A 180 -16.05 -9.03 -10.81
CA LYS A 180 -14.87 -9.90 -10.91
C LYS A 180 -15.10 -11.20 -10.13
N SER A 181 -14.31 -12.21 -10.46
CA SER A 181 -14.28 -13.50 -9.75
C SER A 181 -12.99 -13.73 -8.99
N THR A 182 -12.25 -12.65 -8.69
CA THR A 182 -10.99 -12.71 -7.93
C THR A 182 -11.26 -13.27 -6.53
N THR A 183 -10.45 -14.24 -6.12
CA THR A 183 -10.41 -14.74 -4.74
C THR A 183 -9.09 -14.37 -4.08
N TYR A 184 -9.06 -14.43 -2.74
CA TYR A 184 -7.89 -14.05 -1.96
C TYR A 184 -7.53 -15.12 -0.95
N THR A 185 -6.23 -15.30 -0.73
CA THR A 185 -5.65 -16.14 0.31
C THR A 185 -4.72 -15.29 1.16
N TYR A 186 -4.69 -15.56 2.46
CA TYR A 186 -3.92 -14.80 3.43
C TYR A 186 -2.97 -15.70 4.21
N GLU A 187 -1.80 -15.14 4.52
CA GLU A 187 -0.83 -15.71 5.44
C GLU A 187 -0.44 -14.67 6.48
N LYS A 188 0.04 -15.15 7.64
CA LYS A 188 0.69 -14.30 8.64
C LYS A 188 2.10 -14.76 8.91
N LEU A 189 2.98 -13.81 9.16
CA LEU A 189 4.31 -14.06 9.71
C LEU A 189 4.53 -13.17 10.94
N PRO A 190 5.21 -13.68 11.98
CA PRO A 190 5.47 -12.90 13.18
C PRO A 190 6.31 -11.66 12.85
N ILE A 191 6.11 -10.60 13.62
CA ILE A 191 7.01 -9.45 13.61
C ILE A 191 8.05 -9.67 14.72
N SER A 192 9.31 -9.86 14.34
CA SER A 192 10.41 -9.98 15.29
C SER A 192 11.05 -8.62 15.57
N SER A 193 11.28 -8.31 16.84
CA SER A 193 12.05 -7.11 17.26
C SER A 193 13.52 -7.16 16.80
N THR A 194 14.01 -8.33 16.38
CA THR A 194 15.36 -8.53 15.86
C THR A 194 15.44 -8.45 14.33
N LEU A 195 14.33 -8.20 13.64
CA LEU A 195 14.30 -8.21 12.17
C LEU A 195 14.99 -6.96 11.61
N SER A 196 16.18 -7.13 11.01
CA SER A 196 16.89 -6.06 10.32
C SER A 196 16.15 -5.62 9.06
N ARG A 197 16.53 -4.47 8.47
CA ARG A 197 16.00 -4.03 7.16
C ARG A 197 16.14 -5.12 6.10
N ASP A 198 17.33 -5.70 5.97
CA ASP A 198 17.60 -6.74 4.98
C ASP A 198 16.84 -8.03 5.28
N GLY A 199 16.73 -8.42 6.55
CA GLY A 199 15.92 -9.56 6.97
C GLY A 199 14.44 -9.37 6.63
N PHE A 200 13.91 -8.16 6.85
CA PHE A 200 12.53 -7.85 6.49
C PHE A 200 12.32 -7.88 4.97
N VAL A 201 13.24 -7.30 4.19
CA VAL A 201 13.21 -7.33 2.72
C VAL A 201 13.32 -8.77 2.19
N ALA A 202 14.14 -9.63 2.81
CA ALA A 202 14.22 -11.04 2.46
C ALA A 202 12.90 -11.77 2.70
N GLN A 203 12.24 -11.52 3.84
CA GLN A 203 10.90 -12.06 4.14
C GLN A 203 9.86 -11.58 3.12
N LEU A 204 9.86 -10.29 2.78
CA LEU A 204 8.96 -9.71 1.78
C LEU A 204 9.17 -10.35 0.40
N ASN A 205 10.42 -10.53 -0.04
CA ASN A 205 10.73 -11.17 -1.32
C ASN A 205 10.36 -12.66 -1.34
N ALA A 206 10.55 -13.39 -0.24
CA ALA A 206 10.11 -14.78 -0.15
C ALA A 206 8.59 -14.92 -0.30
N GLN A 207 7.82 -14.00 0.30
CA GLN A 207 6.37 -13.93 0.13
C GLN A 207 5.97 -13.46 -1.27
N GLY A 208 6.62 -12.41 -1.78
CA GLY A 208 6.38 -11.83 -3.10
C GLY A 208 6.61 -12.81 -4.25
N ALA A 209 7.64 -13.66 -4.15
CA ALA A 209 7.90 -14.74 -5.11
C ALA A 209 6.77 -15.79 -5.15
N ARG A 210 6.02 -15.95 -4.06
CA ARG A 210 4.85 -16.84 -3.96
C ARG A 210 3.54 -16.15 -4.40
N GLY A 211 3.61 -14.85 -4.74
CA GLY A 211 2.47 -14.01 -5.14
C GLY A 211 1.77 -13.32 -3.98
N PHE A 212 2.38 -13.26 -2.80
CA PHE A 212 1.83 -12.59 -1.63
C PHE A 212 2.36 -11.15 -1.52
N ARG A 213 1.45 -10.19 -1.38
CA ARG A 213 1.75 -8.78 -1.05
C ARG A 213 1.60 -8.52 0.43
N LEU A 214 2.39 -7.60 0.97
CA LEU A 214 2.18 -7.11 2.32
C LEU A 214 0.85 -6.34 2.41
N VAL A 215 -0.03 -6.77 3.33
CA VAL A 215 -1.20 -5.99 3.76
C VAL A 215 -0.79 -5.00 4.84
N GLY A 216 0.04 -5.45 5.77
CA GLY A 216 0.60 -4.63 6.83
C GLY A 216 0.63 -5.33 8.19
N PRO A 217 1.18 -4.66 9.20
CA PRO A 217 1.16 -5.15 10.57
C PRO A 217 -0.28 -5.17 11.12
N MET A 218 -0.60 -6.19 11.89
CA MET A 218 -1.85 -6.34 12.61
C MET A 218 -1.58 -6.81 14.04
N THR A 219 -2.52 -6.52 14.92
CA THR A 219 -2.52 -6.99 16.30
C THR A 219 -3.79 -7.77 16.57
N ALA A 220 -3.67 -8.93 17.21
CA ALA A 220 -4.79 -9.67 17.75
C ALA A 220 -4.41 -10.23 19.12
N GLY A 221 -5.11 -9.78 20.17
CA GLY A 221 -4.71 -10.05 21.54
C GLY A 221 -3.33 -9.45 21.82
N ASN A 222 -2.37 -10.29 22.23
CA ASN A 222 -0.99 -9.89 22.52
C ASN A 222 -0.02 -10.19 21.34
N GLU A 223 -0.52 -10.73 20.23
CA GLU A 223 0.31 -11.07 19.08
C GLU A 223 0.36 -9.93 18.07
N PHE A 224 1.58 -9.59 17.63
CA PHE A 224 1.85 -8.62 16.57
C PHE A 224 2.50 -9.33 15.37
N PHE A 225 1.89 -9.21 14.20
CA PHE A 225 2.28 -9.99 13.03
C PHE A 225 2.01 -9.22 11.74
N ASN A 226 2.74 -9.56 10.68
CA ASN A 226 2.46 -9.07 9.33
C ASN A 226 1.46 -9.98 8.65
N VAL A 227 0.45 -9.39 8.02
CA VAL A 227 -0.47 -10.10 7.13
C VAL A 227 -0.04 -9.91 5.69
N TYR A 228 -0.14 -10.99 4.94
CA TYR A 228 0.13 -11.07 3.52
C TYR A 228 -1.12 -11.52 2.77
N MET A 229 -1.36 -10.97 1.59
CA MET A 229 -2.50 -11.29 0.75
C MET A 229 -2.04 -11.68 -0.65
N LYS A 230 -2.55 -12.80 -1.14
CA LYS A 230 -2.40 -13.26 -2.52
C LYS A 230 -3.78 -13.26 -3.17
N ASP A 231 -3.90 -12.65 -4.33
CA ASP A 231 -5.10 -12.79 -5.17
C ASP A 231 -4.99 -14.05 -6.06
N SER A 232 -6.06 -14.39 -6.76
CA SER A 232 -6.10 -15.56 -7.64
C SER A 232 -5.31 -15.41 -8.94
N SER A 233 -4.60 -14.29 -9.15
CA SER A 233 -3.70 -14.12 -10.29
C SER A 233 -2.36 -14.83 -10.06
N ALA A 234 -1.58 -14.98 -11.14
CA ALA A 234 -0.22 -15.50 -11.08
C ALA A 234 0.85 -14.42 -10.87
N ASN A 235 0.46 -13.22 -10.42
CA ASN A 235 1.37 -12.08 -10.27
C ASN A 235 2.36 -12.29 -9.12
N THR A 236 3.56 -11.72 -9.25
CA THR A 236 4.63 -11.80 -8.24
C THR A 236 5.16 -10.41 -7.90
N TYR A 237 5.81 -10.29 -6.75
CA TYR A 237 6.24 -9.02 -6.20
C TYR A 237 7.71 -9.08 -5.75
N ALA A 238 8.46 -8.03 -6.04
CA ALA A 238 9.84 -7.87 -5.60
C ALA A 238 9.97 -6.62 -4.74
N TYR A 239 10.71 -6.71 -3.65
CA TYR A 239 10.84 -5.64 -2.66
C TYR A 239 12.28 -5.19 -2.52
N ILE A 240 12.44 -3.89 -2.26
CA ILE A 240 13.67 -3.31 -1.75
C ILE A 240 13.35 -2.52 -0.48
N GLY A 241 14.34 -2.35 0.37
CA GLY A 241 14.28 -1.48 1.53
C GLY A 241 15.42 -0.48 1.49
N LEU A 242 15.12 0.78 1.73
CA LEU A 242 16.10 1.84 1.92
C LEU A 242 16.07 2.26 3.39
N ASP A 243 17.18 2.77 3.92
CA ASP A 243 17.17 3.38 5.25
C ASP A 243 16.23 4.60 5.26
N GLY A 244 15.54 4.83 6.37
CA GLY A 244 14.61 5.94 6.54
C GLY A 244 15.27 7.28 6.23
N LEU A 245 14.49 8.21 5.68
CA LEU A 245 14.98 9.52 5.28
C LEU A 245 15.69 10.24 6.43
N GLN A 246 16.99 10.47 6.27
CA GLN A 246 17.79 11.29 7.17
C GLN A 246 17.83 12.70 6.59
N SER A 247 16.83 13.53 6.93
CA SER A 247 16.72 14.91 6.41
C SER A 247 16.19 15.83 7.49
N SER A 248 16.62 17.10 7.45
CA SER A 248 16.00 18.13 8.28
C SER A 248 14.53 18.32 7.88
N VAL A 249 13.72 18.84 8.78
CA VAL A 249 12.29 19.08 8.54
C VAL A 249 12.06 19.97 7.32
N ALA A 250 12.89 21.02 7.16
CA ALA A 250 12.82 21.93 6.03
C ALA A 250 13.14 21.24 4.68
N ALA A 251 14.02 20.24 4.68
CA ALA A 251 14.42 19.51 3.47
C ALA A 251 13.62 18.22 3.23
N TYR A 252 12.79 17.81 4.19
CA TYR A 252 12.12 16.51 4.18
C TYR A 252 11.25 16.30 2.93
N GLY A 253 10.45 17.30 2.55
CA GLY A 253 9.56 17.21 1.38
C GLY A 253 10.34 17.01 0.07
N ASP A 254 11.45 17.71 -0.11
CA ASP A 254 12.29 17.59 -1.31
C ASP A 254 13.05 16.26 -1.34
N ALA A 255 13.59 15.83 -0.20
CA ALA A 255 14.26 14.54 -0.07
C ALA A 255 13.31 13.36 -0.34
N LEU A 256 12.09 13.43 0.19
CA LEU A 256 11.05 12.45 -0.09
C LEU A 256 10.67 12.46 -1.57
N ARG A 257 10.47 13.64 -2.17
CA ARG A 257 10.14 13.76 -3.60
C ARG A 257 11.23 13.13 -4.47
N GLN A 258 12.50 13.41 -4.19
CA GLN A 258 13.63 12.84 -4.94
C GLN A 258 13.63 11.31 -4.84
N ARG A 259 13.49 10.77 -3.62
CA ARG A 259 13.46 9.32 -3.40
C ARG A 259 12.29 8.65 -4.12
N LEU A 260 11.08 9.20 -3.97
CA LEU A 260 9.89 8.63 -4.61
C LEU A 260 10.00 8.70 -6.14
N ASN A 261 10.56 9.77 -6.70
CA ASN A 261 10.77 9.88 -8.15
C ASN A 261 11.81 8.87 -8.67
N GLU A 262 12.90 8.65 -7.94
CA GLU A 262 13.91 7.66 -8.31
C GLU A 262 13.34 6.24 -8.31
N GLN A 263 12.62 5.86 -7.26
CA GLN A 263 12.02 4.53 -7.16
C GLN A 263 10.83 4.36 -8.10
N GLY A 264 10.00 5.40 -8.23
CA GLY A 264 8.89 5.45 -9.18
C GLY A 264 9.34 5.32 -10.63
N GLY A 265 10.45 5.96 -11.01
CA GLY A 265 11.06 5.80 -12.34
C GLY A 265 11.44 4.36 -12.68
N GLN A 266 11.69 3.52 -11.66
CA GLN A 266 11.96 2.08 -11.80
C GLN A 266 10.69 1.21 -11.74
N GLY A 267 9.51 1.83 -11.66
CA GLY A 267 8.22 1.16 -11.52
C GLY A 267 7.99 0.60 -10.11
N ARG A 268 8.54 1.24 -9.07
CA ARG A 268 8.39 0.78 -7.68
C ARG A 268 7.39 1.63 -6.92
N LEU A 269 6.40 0.98 -6.32
CA LEU A 269 5.41 1.59 -5.44
C LEU A 269 5.98 1.65 -4.02
N TRP A 270 6.02 2.83 -3.41
CA TRP A 270 6.29 3.00 -1.98
C TRP A 270 5.20 2.32 -1.15
N VAL A 271 5.58 1.39 -0.28
CA VAL A 271 4.66 0.62 0.58
C VAL A 271 4.46 1.32 1.93
N GLY A 272 5.43 2.12 2.35
CA GLY A 272 5.43 2.79 3.64
C GLY A 272 6.80 2.76 4.31
N ASP A 273 6.88 3.42 5.46
CA ASP A 273 8.02 3.39 6.36
C ASP A 273 7.72 2.46 7.53
N PHE A 274 8.64 1.54 7.81
CA PHE A 274 8.49 0.51 8.83
C PHE A 274 9.59 0.63 9.88
N VAL A 275 9.23 0.44 11.14
CA VAL A 275 10.21 0.32 12.22
C VAL A 275 10.77 -1.10 12.21
N VAL A 276 12.09 -1.21 12.14
CA VAL A 276 12.86 -2.46 12.12
C VAL A 276 13.81 -2.50 13.33
N GLN A 277 14.63 -3.55 13.42
CA GLN A 277 15.59 -3.77 14.52
C GLN A 277 16.31 -2.49 14.96
N GLY A 278 16.41 -2.30 16.27
CA GLY A 278 17.11 -1.14 16.86
C GLY A 278 16.35 0.19 16.73
N ASN A 279 15.03 0.15 16.49
CA ASN A 279 14.20 1.33 16.19
C ASN A 279 14.63 2.10 14.94
N ALA A 280 15.39 1.45 14.05
CA ALA A 280 15.69 2.03 12.75
C ALA A 280 14.42 2.07 11.89
N THR A 281 14.33 3.04 11.00
CA THR A 281 13.25 3.12 10.01
C THR A 281 13.74 2.56 8.68
N ALA A 282 12.92 1.76 8.02
CA ALA A 282 13.14 1.26 6.66
C ALA A 282 12.00 1.72 5.74
N SER A 283 12.33 2.45 4.67
CA SER A 283 11.39 2.77 3.60
C SER A 283 11.30 1.60 2.63
N ILE A 284 10.13 0.98 2.52
CA ILE A 284 9.90 -0.21 1.70
C ILE A 284 9.27 0.17 0.36
N PHE A 285 9.78 -0.44 -0.71
CA PHE A 285 9.25 -0.27 -2.07
C PHE A 285 8.98 -1.63 -2.72
N GLU A 286 7.86 -1.75 -3.40
CA GLU A 286 7.38 -2.94 -4.10
C GLU A 286 7.44 -2.73 -5.61
N LYS A 287 7.85 -3.76 -6.36
CA LYS A 287 7.69 -3.85 -7.80
C LYS A 287 6.80 -5.04 -8.14
N SER A 288 5.62 -4.76 -8.68
CA SER A 288 4.73 -5.78 -9.26
C SER A 288 5.30 -6.29 -10.58
N ALA A 289 5.20 -7.58 -10.86
CA ALA A 289 5.59 -8.14 -12.17
C ALA A 289 4.66 -7.66 -13.31
N SER A 290 3.44 -7.25 -13.00
CA SER A 290 2.53 -6.59 -13.94
C SER A 290 2.82 -5.10 -14.16
N GLN A 291 3.71 -4.49 -13.37
CA GLN A 291 4.10 -3.08 -13.56
C GLN A 291 5.11 -2.94 -14.70
N SER A 292 4.65 -2.49 -15.87
CA SER A 292 5.46 -2.33 -17.08
C SER A 292 6.08 -0.94 -17.26
N GLY A 293 5.55 0.08 -16.57
CA GLY A 293 5.96 1.49 -16.72
C GLY A 293 6.44 2.15 -15.43
N ALA A 294 6.89 3.40 -15.55
CA ALA A 294 7.22 4.23 -14.40
C ALA A 294 5.95 4.60 -13.60
N ILE A 295 6.11 4.68 -12.28
CA ILE A 295 5.13 5.23 -11.36
C ILE A 295 5.49 6.68 -11.11
N ARG A 296 4.53 7.58 -11.33
CA ARG A 296 4.67 9.02 -11.12
C ARG A 296 4.29 9.34 -9.68
N TYR A 297 5.13 10.08 -8.99
CA TYR A 297 4.86 10.61 -7.66
C TYR A 297 4.82 12.13 -7.68
N THR A 298 3.95 12.72 -6.87
CA THR A 298 4.08 14.10 -6.44
C THR A 298 4.14 14.17 -4.93
N VAL A 299 4.92 15.11 -4.42
CA VAL A 299 5.05 15.44 -3.00
C VAL A 299 4.91 16.94 -2.90
N GLU A 300 3.75 17.37 -2.44
CA GLU A 300 3.38 18.77 -2.32
C GLU A 300 3.09 19.09 -0.87
N PRO A 301 3.41 20.29 -0.36
CA PRO A 301 2.97 20.71 0.96
C PRO A 301 1.46 20.52 1.09
N ALA A 302 1.03 19.85 2.16
CA ALA A 302 -0.38 19.76 2.50
C ALA A 302 -0.78 21.17 2.96
N GLY A 303 -1.41 21.94 2.07
CA GLY A 303 -1.91 23.27 2.41
C GLY A 303 -2.89 23.21 3.58
N ALA A 304 -3.25 24.39 4.13
CA ALA A 304 -4.31 24.47 5.13
C ALA A 304 -5.63 24.00 4.50
N ARG A 305 -5.97 22.73 4.70
CA ARG A 305 -7.26 22.13 4.30
C ARG A 305 -8.30 22.58 5.31
N ASN A 306 -8.93 23.71 5.04
CA ASN A 306 -9.88 24.32 5.95
C ASN A 306 -11.29 23.76 5.77
N THR A 307 -11.63 23.26 4.57
CA THR A 307 -12.94 22.66 4.29
C THR A 307 -12.85 21.35 3.49
N LEU A 308 -13.89 20.53 3.60
CA LEU A 308 -13.99 19.26 2.85
C LEU A 308 -14.11 19.51 1.34
N ASP A 309 -14.80 20.59 0.94
CA ASP A 309 -14.92 20.98 -0.47
C ASP A 309 -13.57 21.37 -1.08
N GLN A 310 -12.72 22.08 -0.32
CA GLN A 310 -11.36 22.41 -0.76
C GLN A 310 -10.53 21.14 -0.97
N LEU A 311 -10.60 20.21 -0.01
CA LEU A 311 -9.93 18.92 -0.15
C LEU A 311 -10.47 18.15 -1.37
N GLN A 312 -11.78 18.08 -1.56
CA GLN A 312 -12.36 17.39 -2.71
C GLN A 312 -11.93 18.01 -4.04
N ALA A 313 -11.92 19.34 -4.14
CA ALA A 313 -11.45 20.05 -5.33
C ALA A 313 -9.96 19.78 -5.62
N GLU A 314 -9.11 19.80 -4.59
CA GLU A 314 -7.68 19.47 -4.69
C GLU A 314 -7.48 18.04 -5.22
N LEU A 315 -8.17 17.06 -4.62
CA LEU A 315 -8.09 15.66 -5.03
C LEU A 315 -8.61 15.46 -6.46
N ASN A 316 -9.69 16.13 -6.84
CA ASN A 316 -10.24 16.07 -8.21
C ASN A 316 -9.31 16.68 -9.25
N ALA A 317 -8.69 17.82 -8.95
CA ALA A 317 -7.74 18.47 -9.85
C ALA A 317 -6.53 17.57 -10.16
N ARG A 318 -6.07 16.81 -9.16
CA ARG A 318 -5.00 15.81 -9.34
C ARG A 318 -5.48 14.56 -10.07
N ALA A 319 -6.66 14.04 -9.73
CA ALA A 319 -7.22 12.86 -10.38
C ALA A 319 -7.52 13.07 -11.87
N ALA A 320 -7.88 14.29 -12.27
CA ALA A 320 -8.01 14.69 -13.67
C ALA A 320 -6.69 14.60 -14.46
N GLN A 321 -5.54 14.71 -13.77
CA GLN A 321 -4.19 14.54 -14.32
C GLN A 321 -3.66 13.09 -14.19
N GLY A 322 -4.50 12.20 -13.67
CA GLY A 322 -4.16 10.80 -13.37
C GLY A 322 -3.24 10.63 -12.17
N LEU A 323 -3.32 11.54 -11.21
CA LEU A 323 -2.64 11.46 -9.91
C LEU A 323 -3.70 11.27 -8.81
N PHE A 324 -3.63 10.14 -8.11
CA PHE A 324 -4.56 9.79 -7.04
C PHE A 324 -3.91 10.01 -5.68
N TYR A 325 -4.72 10.36 -4.68
CA TYR A 325 -4.26 10.47 -3.29
C TYR A 325 -3.61 9.15 -2.84
N PHE A 326 -2.41 9.25 -2.27
CA PHE A 326 -1.66 8.10 -1.78
C PHE A 326 -1.47 8.11 -0.28
N SER A 327 -1.01 9.23 0.29
CA SER A 327 -0.80 9.35 1.73
C SER A 327 -0.56 10.81 2.10
N ASP A 328 -0.84 11.18 3.35
CA ASP A 328 -0.27 12.36 3.96
C ASP A 328 0.87 11.92 4.90
N VAL A 329 2.01 12.56 4.74
CA VAL A 329 3.21 12.33 5.55
C VAL A 329 3.59 13.61 6.27
N ALA A 330 4.17 13.49 7.44
CA ALA A 330 4.57 14.65 8.23
C ALA A 330 6.00 14.48 8.74
N SER A 331 6.72 15.60 8.80
CA SER A 331 7.98 15.72 9.49
C SER A 331 7.79 16.63 10.70
N VAL A 332 8.39 16.26 11.84
CA VAL A 332 8.26 17.00 13.09
C VAL A 332 9.63 17.56 13.48
N ASP A 333 9.69 18.87 13.70
CA ASP A 333 10.83 19.51 14.33
C ASP A 333 10.73 19.29 15.83
N THR A 334 11.55 18.41 16.37
CA THR A 334 11.54 18.06 17.79
C THR A 334 12.00 19.20 18.70
N SER A 335 12.62 20.26 18.16
CA SER A 335 13.07 21.42 18.93
C SER A 335 11.97 22.47 19.09
N THR A 336 11.09 22.61 18.09
CA THR A 336 10.02 23.62 18.05
C THR A 336 8.62 23.03 18.13
N ASN A 337 8.50 21.69 18.07
CA ASN A 337 7.26 20.95 17.84
C ASN A 337 6.50 21.37 16.56
N ALA A 338 7.19 22.03 15.61
CA ALA A 338 6.58 22.40 14.34
C ALA A 338 6.37 21.16 13.46
N ILE A 339 5.20 21.06 12.83
CA ILE A 339 4.84 19.95 11.94
C ILE A 339 4.76 20.47 10.51
N SER A 340 5.52 19.86 9.61
CA SER A 340 5.41 20.07 8.16
C SER A 340 4.76 18.86 7.51
N SER A 341 3.56 19.06 6.95
CA SER A 341 2.79 17.99 6.32
C SER A 341 2.87 18.07 4.80
N PHE A 342 2.90 16.92 4.14
CA PHE A 342 2.98 16.78 2.69
C PHE A 342 1.97 15.75 2.21
N THR A 343 1.34 16.04 1.08
CA THR A 343 0.45 15.10 0.40
C THR A 343 1.20 14.44 -0.73
N VAL A 344 1.27 13.11 -0.63
CA VAL A 344 1.79 12.24 -1.68
C VAL A 344 0.65 11.84 -2.59
N SER A 345 0.81 12.05 -3.90
CA SER A 345 -0.08 11.52 -4.92
C SER A 345 0.68 10.65 -5.90
N VAL A 346 -0.01 9.67 -6.49
CA VAL A 346 0.60 8.65 -7.33
C VAL A 346 -0.21 8.39 -8.58
N GLY A 347 0.46 8.15 -9.70
CA GLY A 347 -0.15 7.84 -10.99
C GLY A 347 0.65 6.80 -11.76
N GLY A 348 -0.01 6.01 -12.61
CA GLY A 348 0.63 4.98 -13.44
C GLY A 348 1.01 3.69 -12.71
N ALA A 349 0.61 3.54 -11.43
CA ALA A 349 0.69 2.26 -10.73
C ALA A 349 -0.42 1.32 -11.22
N GLU A 350 -0.07 0.08 -11.55
CA GLU A 350 -1.01 -0.95 -12.01
C GLU A 350 -2.05 -1.31 -10.93
N SER A 351 -1.63 -1.36 -9.67
CA SER A 351 -2.50 -1.62 -8.53
C SER A 351 -2.17 -0.64 -7.41
N LEU A 352 -3.08 0.30 -7.19
CA LEU A 352 -2.98 1.30 -6.14
C LEU A 352 -3.39 0.72 -4.78
N ARG A 353 -2.43 0.61 -3.87
CA ARG A 353 -2.68 0.25 -2.47
C ARG A 353 -2.15 1.36 -1.57
N ASN A 354 -3.05 2.06 -0.90
CA ASN A 354 -2.69 3.08 0.07
C ASN A 354 -2.00 2.41 1.28
N PRO A 355 -0.87 2.95 1.77
CA PRO A 355 -0.13 2.37 2.90
C PRO A 355 -0.95 2.29 4.20
N LEU A 356 -1.92 3.19 4.39
CA LEU A 356 -2.75 3.29 5.60
C LEU A 356 -4.20 2.86 5.37
N ALA A 357 -4.76 3.19 4.21
CA ALA A 357 -6.16 2.90 3.88
C ALA A 357 -6.36 1.58 3.09
N GLY A 358 -5.26 0.88 2.79
CA GLY A 358 -5.25 -0.38 2.08
C GLY A 358 -5.72 -0.27 0.64
N ILE A 359 -6.38 -1.33 0.16
CA ILE A 359 -6.86 -1.42 -1.22
C ILE A 359 -8.06 -0.48 -1.46
N THR A 360 -8.09 0.20 -2.61
CA THR A 360 -9.25 0.99 -3.04
C THR A 360 -10.13 0.17 -3.97
N TYR A 361 -9.57 -0.37 -5.05
CA TYR A 361 -10.24 -1.30 -5.97
C TYR A 361 -9.63 -2.70 -5.85
N PRO A 362 -10.43 -3.73 -5.51
CA PRO A 362 -9.99 -5.13 -5.49
C PRO A 362 -9.93 -5.76 -6.89
#